data_AF-A0A1H9DAB3-F1
#
_entry.id   AF-A0A1H9DAB3-F1
#
_cell.length_a   1.000
_cell.length_b   1.000
_cell.length_c   1.000
_cell.angle_alpha   90.00
_cell.angle_beta   90.00
_cell.angle_gamma   90.00
#
_symmetry.space_group_name_H-M   'P 1'
#
loop_
_entity.id
_entity.type
_entity.pdbx_description
1 polymer ?
#
loop_
_entity_poly.entity_id
_entity_poly.type
_entity_poly.pdbx_seq_one_letter_code
_entity_poly.pdbx_strand_id
1 'polypeptide(L)' 'MLYVKKANLEDIEKEWAFVRDMPEDEFYLRVNRDNPASLKVMQKNGGRIVKEDDEHYYVRIKK' A
#
# COMPACT_ATOMS: atom_id res chain seq x y z
N MET A 1 8.64 8.69 25.19
CA MET A 1 7.94 7.44 25.56
C MET A 1 7.63 6.70 24.28
N LEU A 2 8.36 5.62 23.98
CA LEU A 2 8.13 4.81 22.78
C LEU A 2 6.89 3.94 23.04
N TYR A 3 5.77 4.29 22.41
CA TYR A 3 4.53 3.54 22.52
C TYR A 3 4.47 2.51 21.39
N VAL A 4 4.68 1.24 21.73
CA VAL A 4 4.57 0.14 20.77
C VAL A 4 3.11 -0.32 20.77
N LYS A 5 2.38 -0.03 19.69
CA LYS A 5 1.04 -0.60 19.47
C LYS A 5 1.18 -2.12 19.31
N LYS A 6 0.24 -2.87 19.88
CA LYS A 6 0.15 -4.32 19.63
C LYS A 6 -0.04 -4.55 18.12
N ALA A 7 0.63 -5.57 17.59
CA ALA A 7 0.46 -5.98 16.20
C ALA A 7 -1.01 -6.38 15.95
N ASN A 8 -1.59 -5.84 14.88
CA ASN A 8 -2.93 -6.23 14.44
C ASN A 8 -2.80 -7.45 13.53
N LEU A 9 -3.00 -8.65 14.09
CA LEU A 9 -2.81 -9.91 13.36
C LEU A 9 -3.76 -10.02 12.15
N GLU A 10 -5.00 -9.55 12.27
CA GLU A 10 -5.98 -9.58 11.19
C GLU A 10 -5.56 -8.70 10.00
N ASP A 11 -4.95 -7.55 10.29
CA ASP A 11 -4.45 -6.63 9.26
C ASP A 11 -3.23 -7.24 8.54
N ILE A 12 -2.33 -7.86 9.31
CA ILE A 12 -1.15 -8.56 8.78
C ILE A 12 -1.57 -9.70 7.85
N GLU A 13 -2.55 -10.53 8.23
CA GLU A 13 -3.01 -11.63 7.38
C GLU A 13 -3.63 -11.13 6.07
N LYS A 14 -4.42 -10.05 6.11
CA LYS A 14 -5.00 -9.43 4.90
C LYS A 14 -3.93 -8.84 4.00
N GLU A 15 -2.95 -8.11 4.54
CA GLU A 15 -1.84 -7.58 3.75
C GLU A 15 -0.96 -8.70 3.19
N TRP A 16 -0.70 -9.76 3.97
CA TRP A 16 0.08 -10.91 3.51
C TRP A 16 -0.61 -11.68 2.39
N ALA A 17 -1.91 -11.96 2.52
CA ALA A 17 -2.69 -12.59 1.46
C ALA A 17 -2.71 -11.75 0.17
N PHE A 18 -2.77 -10.43 0.30
CA PHE A 18 -2.73 -9.52 -0.84
C PHE A 18 -1.37 -9.51 -1.55
N VAL A 19 -0.27 -9.53 -0.79
CA VAL A 19 1.11 -9.48 -1.33
C VAL A 19 1.57 -10.84 -1.85
N ARG A 20 1.14 -11.95 -1.23
CA ARG A 20 1.57 -13.31 -1.60
C ARG A 20 1.26 -13.68 -3.05
N ASP A 21 0.08 -13.29 -3.52
CA ASP A 21 -0.41 -13.59 -4.87
C ASP A 21 -0.09 -12.46 -5.88
N MET A 22 0.87 -11.59 -5.55
CA MET A 22 1.25 -10.48 -6.41
C MET A 22 2.17 -10.91 -7.56
N PRO A 23 1.92 -10.45 -8.80
CA PRO A 23 2.82 -10.72 -9.93
C PRO A 23 4.22 -10.15 -9.67
N GLU A 24 5.25 -10.93 -10.00
CA GLU A 24 6.66 -10.57 -9.78
C GLU A 24 7.12 -9.34 -10.58
N ASP A 25 6.42 -9.01 -11.68
CA ASP A 25 6.63 -7.84 -12.54
C ASP A 25 6.12 -6.53 -11.92
N GLU A 26 5.41 -6.57 -10.79
CA GLU A 26 4.81 -5.38 -10.21
C GLU A 26 5.34 -5.10 -8.79
N PHE A 27 5.52 -3.81 -8.50
CA PHE A 27 5.67 -3.29 -7.15
C PHE A 27 4.29 -2.95 -6.59
N TYR A 28 4.10 -3.24 -5.30
CA TYR A 28 2.96 -2.79 -4.53
C TYR A 28 3.36 -1.78 -3.48
N LEU A 29 2.62 -0.69 -3.43
CA LEU A 29 2.83 0.45 -2.55
C LEU A 29 1.52 0.82 -1.89
N ARG A 30 1.60 1.21 -0.61
CA ARG A 30 0.50 1.82 0.13
C ARG A 30 0.86 3.26 0.47
N VAL A 31 -0.11 4.16 0.37
CA VAL A 31 0.03 5.55 0.80
C VAL A 31 -1.23 6.01 1.52
N ASN A 32 -1.08 6.77 2.61
CA ASN A 32 -2.23 7.34 3.30
C ASN A 32 -2.91 8.40 2.42
N ARG A 33 -4.23 8.54 2.55
CA ARG A 33 -5.01 9.51 1.77
C ARG A 33 -4.66 10.95 2.10
N ASP A 34 -4.18 11.22 3.32
CA ASP A 34 -3.68 12.54 3.74
C ASP A 34 -2.32 12.91 3.14
N ASN A 35 -1.66 11.99 2.42
CA ASN A 35 -0.38 12.23 1.76
C ASN A 35 -0.49 12.23 0.21
N PRO A 36 -1.11 13.27 -0.37
CA PRO A 36 -1.27 13.39 -1.82
C PRO A 36 0.07 13.59 -2.56
N ALA A 37 1.10 14.09 -1.87
CA ALA A 37 2.42 14.30 -2.46
C ALA A 37 3.08 12.97 -2.85
N SER A 38 3.09 11.99 -1.94
CA SER A 38 3.61 10.65 -2.23
C SER A 38 2.79 9.94 -3.30
N LEU A 39 1.45 10.02 -3.25
CA LEU A 39 0.58 9.44 -4.28
C LEU A 39 0.88 10.03 -5.66
N LYS A 40 1.14 11.34 -5.76
CA LYS A 40 1.51 12.00 -7.02
C LYS A 40 2.84 11.49 -7.57
N VAL A 41 3.82 11.24 -6.71
CA VAL A 41 5.11 10.64 -7.12
C VAL A 41 4.90 9.22 -7.63
N MET A 42 4.10 8.40 -6.94
CA MET A 42 3.79 7.04 -7.39
C MET A 42 3.13 7.04 -8.77
N GLN A 43 2.11 7.88 -8.98
CA GLN A 43 1.44 8.00 -10.27
C GLN A 43 2.38 8.50 -11.39
N LYS A 44 3.27 9.45 -11.10
CA LYS A 44 4.29 9.90 -12.07
C LYS A 44 5.25 8.80 -12.52
N ASN A 45 5.50 7.81 -11.66
CA ASN A 45 6.33 6.65 -11.98
C ASN A 45 5.53 5.51 -12.62
N GLY A 46 4.32 5.77 -13.13
CA GLY A 46 3.47 4.75 -13.76
C GLY A 46 2.60 3.97 -12.79
N GLY A 47 2.48 4.43 -11.54
CA GLY A 47 1.64 3.80 -10.54
C GLY A 47 0.15 3.98 -10.79
N ARG A 48 -0.60 2.89 -10.69
CA ARG A 48 -2.07 2.87 -10.78
C ARG A 48 -2.69 2.48 -9.45
N ILE A 49 -3.72 3.20 -9.02
CA ILE A 49 -4.49 2.84 -7.83
C ILE A 49 -5.31 1.59 -8.17
N VAL A 50 -5.14 0.51 -7.40
CA VAL A 50 -5.86 -0.76 -7.58
C VAL A 50 -6.92 -0.98 -6.51
N LYS A 51 -6.81 -0.29 -5.37
CA LYS A 51 -7.75 -0.34 -4.26
C LYS A 51 -7.65 0.95 -3.45
N GLU A 52 -8.77 1.36 -2.87
CA GLU A 52 -8.87 2.44 -1.89
C GLU A 52 -9.67 1.90 -0.68
N ASP A 53 -9.28 2.32 0.52
CA ASP A 53 -10.10 2.24 1.74
C ASP A 53 -10.23 3.62 2.39
N ASP A 54 -10.86 3.72 3.56
CA ASP A 54 -11.09 5.00 4.23
C ASP A 54 -9.79 5.77 4.56
N GLU A 55 -8.68 5.07 4.79
CA GLU A 55 -7.40 5.64 5.22
C GLU A 55 -6.31 5.60 4.13
N HIS A 56 -6.35 4.65 3.20
CA HIS A 56 -5.24 4.39 2.28
C HIS A 56 -5.62 4.24 0.81
N TYR A 57 -4.67 4.61 -0.04
CA TYR A 57 -4.59 4.20 -1.44
C TYR A 57 -3.56 3.08 -1.60
N TYR A 58 -3.91 2.08 -2.39
CA TYR A 58 -3.04 0.98 -2.76
C TYR A 58 -2.70 1.08 -4.24
N VAL A 59 -1.42 1.14 -4.54
CA VAL A 59 -0.88 1.45 -5.87
C VAL A 59 -0.01 0.30 -6.38
N ARG A 60 -0.15 -0.02 -7.66
CA ARG A 60 0.74 -0.94 -8.37
C ARG A 60 1.56 -0.21 -9.41
N ILE A 61 2.85 -0.52 -9.50
CA ILE A 61 3.78 0.03 -10.50
C ILE A 61 4.46 -1.14 -11.19
N LYS A 62 4.54 -1.15 -12.52
CA LYS A 62 5.36 -2.14 -13.22
C LYS A 62 6.85 -1.88 -12.97
N LYS A 63 7.64 -2.95 -12.92
CA LYS A 63 9.10 -2.88 -12.79
C LYS A 63 9.75 -2.20 -13.99
#